data_AF-A0A811XW72-F1
#
_entry.id   AF-A0A811XW72-F1
#
_cell.length_a   1.000
_cell.length_b   1.000
_cell.length_c   1.000
_cell.angle_alpha   90.00
_cell.angle_beta   90.00
_cell.angle_gamma   90.00
#
_symmetry.space_group_name_H-M   'P 1'
#
loop_
_entity.id
_entity.type
_entity.pdbx_description
1 polymer ?
#
loop_
_entity_poly.entity_id
_entity_poly.type
_entity_poly.pdbx_seq_one_letter_code
_entity_poly.pdbx_strand_id
1 'polypeptide(L)'
;MTKNIGKEKLGRYQILLGVYRHLCCAKLASWTKYIPSVTCIRISRVLLRNGDTAFFLWVANVPSRLRKTQKLRGQVSHGHSRIGKHRKYPGGRGNAGGMHHHRINFDKYHPGYFGKVSMRHYHLKRNQSFCPTVNLDKLWTLVSEQTRVNAAKKKKKKDWSCSYHQCGTIGLLQSFGKGKAPKTACHREGQFFSRRADEKIKGVGGACILVA
;
A
#
# COMPACT_ATOMS: atom_id res chain seq x y z
N MET A 1 49.21 -44.16 2.34
CA MET A 1 48.95 -42.83 2.93
C MET A 1 47.92 -42.13 2.06
N THR A 2 46.63 -42.26 2.39
CA THR A 2 45.76 -41.20 3.01
C THR A 2 45.56 -39.97 2.13
N LYS A 3 44.36 -39.40 1.88
CA LYS A 3 42.98 -39.64 2.32
C LYS A 3 42.06 -38.79 1.41
N ASN A 4 40.84 -39.27 1.21
CA ASN A 4 39.66 -38.53 0.77
C ASN A 4 39.44 -37.24 1.60
N ILE A 5 39.30 -36.06 0.98
CA ILE A 5 38.92 -34.80 1.68
C ILE A 5 37.77 -34.04 0.94
N GLY A 6 37.20 -34.58 -0.14
CA GLY A 6 36.25 -33.83 -0.98
C GLY A 6 34.75 -33.90 -0.62
N LYS A 7 34.30 -34.85 0.21
CA LYS A 7 32.85 -35.16 0.35
C LYS A 7 32.20 -34.85 1.71
N GLU A 8 32.94 -34.41 2.72
CA GLU A 8 32.37 -34.13 4.07
C GLU A 8 31.79 -32.72 4.27
N LYS A 9 32.08 -31.74 3.40
CA LYS A 9 31.60 -30.35 3.60
C LYS A 9 30.17 -30.09 3.14
N LEU A 10 29.59 -30.93 2.28
CA LEU A 10 28.21 -30.76 1.83
C LEU A 10 27.18 -31.39 2.78
N GLY A 11 27.56 -32.41 3.56
CA GLY A 11 26.65 -33.08 4.51
C GLY A 11 26.32 -32.28 5.78
N ARG A 12 27.19 -31.35 6.19
CA ARG A 12 26.96 -30.54 7.42
C ARG A 12 26.04 -29.34 7.21
N TYR A 13 25.94 -28.81 5.99
CA TYR A 13 25.04 -27.69 5.68
C TYR A 13 23.57 -28.11 5.58
N GLN A 14 23.29 -29.38 5.31
CA GLN A 14 21.92 -29.88 5.20
C GLN A 14 21.30 -30.26 6.55
N ILE A 15 22.13 -30.61 7.55
CA ILE A 15 21.66 -30.96 8.91
C ILE A 15 21.37 -29.69 9.75
N LEU A 16 22.08 -28.58 9.51
CA LEU A 16 21.82 -27.30 10.18
C LEU A 16 20.51 -26.61 9.73
N LEU A 17 20.08 -26.84 8.48
CA LEU A 17 18.78 -26.36 7.98
C LEU A 17 17.57 -27.17 8.51
N GLY A 18 17.82 -28.39 9.02
CA GLY A 18 16.79 -29.25 9.61
C GLY A 18 16.42 -28.92 11.05
N VAL A 19 17.34 -28.33 11.83
CA VAL A 19 17.12 -28.04 13.26
C VAL A 19 16.51 -26.65 13.48
N TYR A 20 16.68 -25.71 12.54
CA TYR A 20 16.08 -24.36 12.63
C TYR A 20 14.60 -24.28 12.24
N ARG A 21 13.99 -25.39 11.79
CA ARG A 21 12.58 -25.41 11.36
C ARG A 21 11.58 -25.68 12.49
N HIS A 22 12.05 -25.97 13.71
CA HIS A 22 11.17 -26.36 14.84
C HIS A 22 11.13 -25.38 16.03
N LEU A 23 11.89 -24.27 16.03
CA LEU A 23 11.99 -23.37 17.18
C LEU A 23 11.54 -21.91 16.94
N CYS A 24 11.03 -21.57 15.75
CA CYS A 24 10.56 -20.20 15.45
C CYS A 24 9.03 -20.11 15.30
N CYS A 25 8.29 -20.95 16.04
CA CYS A 25 6.84 -20.90 16.15
C CYS A 25 6.41 -20.61 17.60
N ALA A 26 6.99 -19.57 18.22
CA ALA A 26 6.42 -19.00 19.44
C ALA A 26 7.02 -17.61 19.69
N LYS A 27 6.14 -16.64 19.99
CA LYS A 27 6.43 -15.29 20.50
C LYS A 27 7.00 -14.28 19.51
N LEU A 28 6.17 -13.76 18.62
CA LEU A 28 6.16 -12.34 18.27
C LEU A 28 4.72 -11.87 18.01
N ALA A 29 3.91 -11.92 19.07
CA ALA A 29 2.65 -11.19 19.16
C ALA A 29 2.84 -10.07 20.20
N SER A 30 2.27 -8.90 19.91
CA SER A 30 2.35 -7.63 20.62
C SER A 30 3.62 -6.80 20.33
N TRP A 31 3.47 -5.47 20.38
CA TRP A 31 4.42 -4.41 19.99
C TRP A 31 4.26 -3.85 18.57
N THR A 32 3.03 -3.50 18.20
CA THR A 32 2.76 -2.39 17.27
C THR A 32 1.78 -1.40 17.92
N LYS A 33 2.28 -0.63 18.88
CA LYS A 33 1.68 0.65 19.25
C LYS A 33 2.74 1.73 19.05
N TYR A 34 2.31 2.82 18.41
CA TYR A 34 3.01 4.10 18.24
C TYR A 34 3.89 4.27 16.98
N ILE A 35 3.28 4.75 15.89
CA ILE A 35 3.98 5.50 14.83
C ILE A 35 3.17 6.77 14.55
N PRO A 36 3.69 7.97 14.86
CA PRO A 36 3.05 9.24 14.51
C PRO A 36 3.31 9.59 13.04
N SER A 37 2.25 10.12 12.43
CA SER A 37 2.16 10.62 11.07
C SER A 37 3.07 11.82 10.79
N VAL A 38 3.88 11.80 9.73
CA VAL A 38 4.00 12.94 8.80
C VAL A 38 4.73 12.62 7.49
N THR A 39 4.22 13.26 6.44
CA THR A 39 4.80 13.55 5.12
C THR A 39 4.67 12.50 4.00
N CYS A 40 3.69 12.79 3.16
CA CYS A 40 3.42 12.22 1.85
C CYS A 40 4.55 12.58 0.87
N ILE A 41 5.20 11.59 0.26
CA ILE A 41 6.00 11.78 -0.96
C ILE A 41 5.45 10.84 -2.03
N ARG A 42 5.17 11.45 -3.17
CA ARG A 42 4.59 10.94 -4.40
C ARG A 42 5.32 9.68 -4.90
N ILE A 43 4.71 8.50 -4.74
CA ILE A 43 5.20 7.26 -5.34
C ILE A 43 4.60 7.13 -6.73
N SER A 44 5.41 7.46 -7.74
CA SER A 44 5.19 6.98 -9.10
C SER A 44 5.33 5.45 -9.09
N ARG A 45 4.25 4.78 -9.44
CA ARG A 45 4.10 3.32 -9.40
C ARG A 45 4.91 2.66 -10.51
N VAL A 46 6.09 2.12 -10.20
CA VAL A 46 6.73 1.07 -11.02
C VAL A 46 6.62 -0.23 -10.22
N LEU A 47 5.76 -1.13 -10.70
CA LEU A 47 5.60 -2.47 -10.16
C LEU A 47 6.71 -3.35 -10.72
N LEU A 48 7.65 -3.79 -9.88
CA LEU A 48 8.44 -4.99 -10.15
C LEU A 48 8.02 -6.06 -9.15
N ARG A 49 7.53 -7.18 -9.72
CA ARG A 49 7.22 -8.42 -9.02
C ARG A 49 8.55 -9.10 -8.70
N ASN A 50 8.70 -9.52 -7.44
CA ASN A 50 9.03 -10.88 -6.99
C ASN A 50 9.55 -10.78 -5.56
N GLY A 51 9.21 -11.77 -4.75
CA GLY A 51 9.35 -11.74 -3.31
C GLY A 51 10.78 -11.47 -2.86
N ASP A 52 10.97 -10.33 -2.21
CA ASP A 52 12.06 -10.07 -1.31
C ASP A 52 11.49 -9.34 -0.10
N THR A 53 11.93 -9.81 1.06
CA THR A 53 11.78 -9.26 2.40
C THR A 53 11.42 -7.77 2.41
N ALA A 54 10.39 -7.40 3.18
CA ALA A 54 10.02 -6.02 3.47
C ALA A 54 11.25 -5.22 3.94
N PHE A 55 11.93 -4.60 2.98
CA PHE A 55 13.00 -3.65 3.22
C PHE A 55 12.31 -2.39 3.72
N PHE A 56 12.15 -2.34 5.04
CA PHE A 56 11.78 -1.12 5.76
C PHE A 56 12.66 0.01 5.19
N LEU A 57 12.02 0.99 4.58
CA LEU A 57 12.69 2.11 3.92
C LEU A 57 13.48 2.89 4.98
N TRP A 58 14.73 2.50 5.17
CA TRP A 58 15.69 3.25 5.96
C TRP A 58 15.85 4.60 5.26
N VAL A 59 15.57 5.69 5.98
CA VAL A 59 15.91 7.04 5.51
C VAL A 59 17.39 6.99 5.15
N ALA A 60 17.70 6.99 3.85
CA ALA A 60 19.07 6.96 3.37
C ALA A 60 19.81 8.13 4.02
N ASN A 61 20.68 7.84 4.97
CA ASN A 61 21.50 8.83 5.64
C ASN A 61 22.41 9.46 4.57
N VAL A 62 22.00 10.63 4.06
CA VAL A 62 22.76 11.37 3.06
C VAL A 62 24.15 11.61 3.64
N PRO A 63 25.22 11.08 3.00
CA PRO A 63 26.55 11.15 3.56
C PRO A 63 26.95 12.61 3.75
N SER A 64 27.62 12.91 4.86
CA SER A 64 27.97 14.28 5.26
C SER A 64 28.70 15.06 4.16
N ARG A 65 29.44 14.35 3.28
CA ARG A 65 30.14 14.89 2.11
C ARG A 65 29.23 15.59 1.08
N LEU A 66 27.96 15.16 0.97
CA LEU A 66 27.01 15.72 -0.01
C LEU A 66 26.16 16.86 0.58
N ARG A 67 26.29 17.16 1.87
CA ARG A 67 25.52 18.23 2.52
C ARG A 67 26.02 19.60 2.05
N LYS A 68 25.08 20.54 1.87
CA LYS A 68 25.39 21.94 1.52
C LYS A 68 26.37 22.58 2.51
N THR A 69 26.35 22.17 3.77
CA THR A 69 27.25 22.62 4.83
C THR A 69 28.73 22.49 4.46
N GLN A 70 29.13 21.43 3.73
CA GLN A 70 30.54 21.27 3.33
C GLN A 70 31.01 22.39 2.41
N LYS A 71 30.14 22.83 1.48
CA LYS A 71 30.43 23.92 0.54
C LYS A 71 30.37 25.31 1.18
N LEU A 72 29.74 25.45 2.35
CA LEU A 72 29.55 26.74 3.03
C LEU A 72 30.67 27.05 4.05
N ARG A 73 31.60 26.13 4.29
CA ARG A 73 32.78 26.38 5.15
C ARG A 73 33.64 27.49 4.54
N GLY A 74 34.11 28.42 5.36
CA GLY A 74 34.82 29.63 4.91
C GLY A 74 33.92 30.82 4.55
N GLN A 75 32.60 30.62 4.43
CA GLN A 75 31.66 31.73 4.24
C GLN A 75 31.20 32.31 5.59
N VAL A 76 31.23 33.64 5.70
CA VAL A 76 31.01 34.38 6.96
C VAL A 76 29.65 34.08 7.61
N SER A 77 28.56 33.98 6.83
CA SER A 77 27.18 33.85 7.38
C SER A 77 26.50 32.50 7.13
N HIS A 78 27.24 31.50 6.61
CA HIS A 78 26.70 30.16 6.31
C HIS A 78 25.39 30.17 5.47
N GLY A 79 25.22 31.15 4.59
CA GLY A 79 24.05 31.27 3.71
C GLY A 79 22.81 31.93 4.32
N HIS A 80 22.91 32.56 5.50
CA HIS A 80 21.79 33.25 6.17
C HIS A 80 21.86 34.78 6.13
N SER A 81 22.61 35.33 5.16
CA SER A 81 22.82 36.77 4.94
C SER A 81 23.41 37.51 6.16
N ARG A 82 23.91 38.75 5.96
CA ARG A 82 24.53 39.54 7.05
C ARG A 82 23.51 40.25 7.95
N ILE A 83 22.42 40.75 7.36
CA ILE A 83 21.43 41.62 8.03
C ILE A 83 20.37 40.80 8.78
N GLY A 84 19.64 39.93 8.07
CA GLY A 84 18.53 39.17 8.65
C GLY A 84 18.97 38.20 9.76
N LYS A 85 20.14 37.58 9.59
CA LYS A 85 20.78 36.58 10.45
C LYS A 85 19.90 35.35 10.72
N HIS A 86 20.55 34.22 11.00
CA HIS A 86 19.81 33.04 11.47
C HIS A 86 19.49 33.20 12.97
N ARG A 87 18.21 33.33 13.30
CA ARG A 87 17.70 33.43 14.68
C ARG A 87 16.92 32.17 15.05
N LYS A 88 16.71 31.95 16.36
CA LYS A 88 16.13 30.68 16.85
C LYS A 88 14.69 30.44 16.40
N TYR A 89 13.76 31.38 16.59
CA TYR A 89 12.34 31.21 16.23
C TYR A 89 11.66 32.53 15.83
N PRO A 90 12.03 33.16 14.70
CA PRO A 90 11.28 34.31 14.20
C PRO A 90 9.90 33.86 13.71
N GLY A 91 8.82 34.43 14.25
CA GLY A 91 7.43 34.11 13.87
C GLY A 91 6.78 32.98 14.67
N GLY A 92 7.44 32.46 15.71
CA GLY A 92 6.90 31.45 16.61
C GLY A 92 7.41 30.03 16.34
N ARG A 93 6.89 29.05 17.10
CA ARG A 93 7.22 27.62 16.96
C ARG A 93 6.04 26.87 16.35
N GLY A 94 6.33 25.93 15.44
CA GLY A 94 5.29 25.11 14.79
C GLY A 94 4.27 25.97 14.04
N ASN A 95 2.98 25.68 14.24
CA ASN A 95 1.87 26.37 13.57
C ASN A 95 1.33 27.59 14.35
N ALA A 96 2.17 28.21 15.18
CA ALA A 96 1.79 29.41 15.93
C ALA A 96 1.36 30.55 14.99
N GLY A 97 0.41 31.38 15.40
CA GLY A 97 0.02 32.58 14.66
C GLY A 97 -0.78 32.33 13.38
N GLY A 98 -1.33 31.13 13.18
CA GLY A 98 -2.03 30.78 11.94
C GLY A 98 -3.30 31.59 11.64
N MET A 99 -3.89 32.28 12.61
CA MET A 99 -4.98 33.27 12.39
C MET A 99 -4.51 34.73 12.44
N HIS A 100 -3.26 34.98 12.83
CA HIS A 100 -2.71 36.32 13.03
C HIS A 100 -1.67 36.64 11.96
N HIS A 101 -0.38 36.53 12.28
CA HIS A 101 0.71 36.90 11.37
C HIS A 101 1.03 35.85 10.30
N HIS A 102 0.59 34.59 10.46
CA HIS A 102 0.68 33.55 9.43
C HIS A 102 -0.64 33.28 8.71
N ARG A 103 -1.65 34.15 8.91
CA ARG A 103 -2.99 34.02 8.33
C ARG A 103 -2.99 33.80 6.82
N ILE A 104 -2.23 34.61 6.09
CA ILE A 104 -2.15 34.54 4.62
C ILE A 104 -1.69 33.16 4.15
N ASN A 105 -0.77 32.52 4.88
CA ASN A 105 -0.29 31.19 4.54
C ASN A 105 -1.37 30.12 4.73
N PHE A 106 -2.12 30.20 5.83
CA PHE A 106 -3.19 29.24 6.13
C PHE A 106 -4.40 29.42 5.21
N ASP A 107 -4.83 30.65 4.96
CA ASP A 107 -5.96 30.91 4.08
C ASP A 107 -5.67 30.52 2.63
N LYS A 108 -4.41 30.70 2.18
CA LYS A 108 -4.00 30.37 0.81
C LYS A 108 -3.82 28.88 0.56
N TYR A 109 -3.13 28.17 1.45
CA TYR A 109 -2.74 26.77 1.19
C TYR A 109 -3.57 25.75 1.98
N HIS A 110 -4.24 26.17 3.05
CA HIS A 110 -4.97 25.28 3.96
C HIS A 110 -6.37 25.81 4.30
N PRO A 111 -7.23 26.06 3.28
CA PRO A 111 -8.61 26.46 3.55
C PRO A 111 -9.34 25.35 4.32
N GLY A 112 -10.07 25.74 5.37
CA GLY A 112 -10.79 24.79 6.24
C GLY A 112 -9.95 24.16 7.35
N TYR A 113 -8.70 24.60 7.55
CA TYR A 113 -7.88 24.15 8.69
C TYR A 113 -8.47 24.59 10.03
N PHE A 114 -8.97 25.82 10.11
CA PHE A 114 -9.65 26.34 11.28
C PHE A 114 -11.15 26.08 11.19
N GLY A 115 -11.71 25.54 12.28
CA GLY A 115 -13.14 25.28 12.42
C GLY A 115 -13.43 23.87 12.92
N LYS A 116 -14.70 23.63 13.24
CA LYS A 116 -15.21 22.32 13.63
C LYS A 116 -16.30 21.92 12.65
N VAL A 117 -16.15 20.75 12.04
CA VAL A 117 -17.11 20.19 11.08
C VAL A 117 -17.54 18.80 11.56
N SER A 118 -18.81 18.44 11.36
CA SER A 118 -19.41 17.12 11.61
C SER A 118 -19.54 16.68 13.08
N MET A 119 -20.05 15.45 13.28
CA MET A 119 -20.31 14.81 14.57
C MET A 119 -19.09 14.01 15.07
N ARG A 120 -18.90 13.92 16.40
CA ARG A 120 -17.79 13.16 17.00
C ARG A 120 -18.16 11.68 17.13
N HIS A 121 -17.33 10.78 16.58
CA HIS A 121 -17.45 9.34 16.76
C HIS A 121 -16.39 8.82 17.74
N TYR A 122 -16.83 8.40 18.94
CA TYR A 122 -15.94 7.80 19.94
C TYR A 122 -15.68 6.32 19.65
N HIS A 123 -14.50 5.82 20.04
CA HIS A 123 -14.09 4.43 19.88
C HIS A 123 -14.32 3.85 18.47
N LEU A 124 -13.83 4.56 17.45
CA LEU A 124 -13.96 4.16 16.05
C LEU A 124 -13.22 2.84 15.77
N LYS A 125 -13.99 1.77 15.52
CA LYS A 125 -13.47 0.47 15.07
C LYS A 125 -13.41 0.40 13.53
N ARG A 126 -12.24 0.70 12.96
CA ARG A 126 -12.04 0.69 11.49
C ARG A 126 -12.26 -0.67 10.82
N ASN A 127 -12.15 -1.77 11.56
CA ASN A 127 -12.37 -3.11 11.02
C ASN A 127 -13.84 -3.35 10.66
N GLN A 128 -14.78 -2.71 11.35
CA GLN A 128 -16.21 -2.84 11.07
C GLN A 128 -16.62 -2.08 9.80
N SER A 129 -15.98 -0.94 9.53
CA SER A 129 -16.17 -0.16 8.31
C SER A 129 -15.22 -0.56 7.18
N PHE A 130 -14.53 -1.69 7.32
CA PHE A 130 -13.61 -2.18 6.31
C PHE A 130 -14.39 -2.69 5.11
N CYS A 131 -14.37 -1.93 4.01
CA CYS A 131 -14.98 -2.32 2.74
C CYS A 131 -14.08 -1.95 1.57
N PRO A 132 -13.08 -2.79 1.24
CA PRO A 132 -12.24 -2.61 0.06
C PRO A 132 -13.05 -2.84 -1.23
N THR A 133 -12.86 -1.94 -2.20
CA THR A 133 -13.70 -1.82 -3.39
C THR A 133 -12.93 -2.14 -4.66
N VAL A 134 -13.59 -2.74 -5.65
CA VAL A 134 -13.04 -3.05 -6.98
C VAL A 134 -13.98 -2.60 -8.10
N ASN A 135 -13.42 -2.17 -9.23
CA ASN A 135 -14.20 -1.81 -10.42
C ASN A 135 -14.18 -2.95 -11.44
N LEU A 136 -15.20 -2.98 -12.31
CA LEU A 136 -15.34 -4.02 -13.35
C LEU A 136 -14.13 -4.13 -14.29
N ASP A 137 -13.50 -3.00 -14.65
CA ASP A 137 -12.32 -2.99 -15.54
C ASP A 137 -11.15 -3.83 -15.00
N LYS A 138 -11.02 -3.88 -13.67
CA LYS A 138 -9.90 -4.55 -12.99
C LYS A 138 -10.21 -5.99 -12.64
N LEU A 139 -11.42 -6.49 -12.89
CA LEU A 139 -11.78 -7.87 -12.54
C LEU A 139 -10.84 -8.87 -13.21
N TRP A 140 -10.54 -8.71 -14.51
CA TRP A 140 -9.60 -9.58 -15.19
C TRP A 140 -8.22 -9.57 -14.56
N THR A 141 -7.74 -8.44 -14.02
CA THR A 141 -6.40 -8.34 -13.40
C THR A 141 -6.21 -9.27 -12.20
N LEU A 142 -7.30 -9.65 -11.54
CA LEU A 142 -7.29 -10.57 -10.40
C LEU A 142 -7.03 -12.03 -10.80
N VAL A 143 -7.26 -12.36 -12.06
CA VAL A 143 -7.13 -13.72 -12.59
C VAL A 143 -5.81 -13.85 -13.34
N SER A 144 -5.16 -15.02 -13.19
CA SER A 144 -3.93 -15.36 -13.90
C SER A 144 -4.15 -15.38 -15.42
N GLU A 145 -3.11 -15.04 -16.19
CA GLU A 145 -3.18 -14.93 -17.65
C GLU A 145 -3.59 -16.24 -18.33
N GLN A 146 -3.14 -17.37 -17.78
CA GLN A 146 -3.49 -18.71 -18.25
C GLN A 146 -5.01 -18.94 -18.23
N THR A 147 -5.67 -18.59 -17.12
CA THR A 147 -7.13 -18.71 -16.99
C THR A 147 -7.86 -17.78 -17.95
N ARG A 148 -7.30 -16.62 -18.30
CA ARG A 148 -7.89 -15.72 -19.30
C ARG A 148 -7.89 -16.29 -20.71
N VAL A 149 -6.75 -16.83 -21.13
CA VAL A 149 -6.62 -17.42 -22.46
C VAL A 149 -7.51 -18.66 -22.58
N ASN A 150 -7.61 -19.46 -21.52
CA ASN A 150 -8.48 -20.63 -21.49
C ASN A 150 -9.97 -20.25 -21.56
N ALA A 151 -10.37 -19.19 -20.85
CA ALA A 151 -11.74 -18.67 -20.89
C ALA A 151 -12.10 -18.05 -22.25
N ALA A 152 -11.13 -17.46 -22.96
CA ALA A 152 -11.35 -16.94 -24.32
C ALA A 152 -11.50 -18.06 -25.37
N LYS A 153 -10.84 -19.20 -25.17
CA LYS A 153 -10.88 -20.35 -26.10
C LYS A 153 -12.17 -21.17 -25.99
N LYS A 154 -12.86 -21.16 -24.84
CA LYS A 154 -14.10 -21.90 -24.63
C LYS A 154 -15.29 -21.17 -25.26
N LYS A 155 -15.84 -21.73 -26.35
CA LYS A 155 -16.99 -21.17 -27.09
C LYS A 155 -18.36 -21.42 -26.44
N LYS A 156 -18.48 -22.35 -25.48
CA LYS A 156 -19.76 -22.67 -24.84
C LYS A 156 -20.04 -21.72 -23.67
N LYS A 157 -21.16 -20.98 -23.75
CA LYS A 157 -21.71 -20.11 -22.69
C LYS A 157 -22.06 -20.84 -21.37
N LYS A 158 -22.06 -22.17 -21.38
CA LYS A 158 -22.62 -23.01 -20.31
C LYS A 158 -21.59 -23.55 -19.32
N ASP A 159 -20.29 -23.38 -19.53
CA ASP A 159 -19.31 -23.78 -18.53
C ASP A 159 -18.83 -22.53 -17.81
N TRP A 160 -19.31 -22.32 -16.57
CA TRP A 160 -18.95 -21.22 -15.64
C TRP A 160 -17.47 -21.19 -15.22
N SER A 161 -16.56 -21.64 -16.08
CA SER A 161 -15.16 -21.91 -15.79
C SER A 161 -14.28 -20.68 -15.52
N CYS A 162 -14.83 -19.47 -15.58
CA CYS A 162 -14.15 -18.25 -15.13
C CYS A 162 -14.94 -17.63 -13.96
N SER A 163 -14.75 -18.23 -12.79
CA SER A 163 -15.19 -17.64 -11.51
C SER A 163 -14.14 -16.64 -11.04
N TYR A 164 -14.55 -15.39 -10.83
CA TYR A 164 -13.79 -14.47 -9.99
C TYR A 164 -14.06 -14.85 -8.54
N HIS A 165 -13.35 -15.86 -8.05
CA HIS A 165 -13.53 -16.36 -6.69
C HIS A 165 -12.87 -15.47 -5.64
N GLN A 166 -13.66 -15.30 -4.59
CA GLN A 166 -13.32 -14.97 -3.21
C GLN A 166 -13.03 -13.50 -2.85
N CYS A 167 -14.09 -12.89 -2.32
CA CYS A 167 -14.02 -11.81 -1.35
C CYS A 167 -13.02 -12.06 -0.22
N GLY A 168 -12.86 -13.33 0.23
CA GLY A 168 -11.98 -13.70 1.34
C GLY A 168 -10.50 -13.83 1.00
N THR A 169 -10.14 -14.35 -0.19
CA THR A 169 -8.75 -14.66 -0.56
C THR A 169 -8.02 -13.43 -1.10
N ILE A 170 -8.76 -12.54 -1.78
CA ILE A 170 -8.23 -11.29 -2.36
C ILE A 170 -8.57 -10.09 -1.45
N GLY A 171 -9.46 -10.29 -0.45
CA GLY A 171 -9.85 -9.24 0.49
C GLY A 171 -10.60 -8.10 -0.18
N LEU A 172 -11.51 -8.38 -1.12
CA LEU A 172 -12.32 -7.38 -1.82
C LEU A 172 -13.81 -7.62 -1.55
N LEU A 173 -14.49 -6.68 -0.92
CA LEU A 173 -15.88 -6.88 -0.47
C LEU A 173 -16.91 -6.31 -1.45
N GLN A 174 -16.62 -5.19 -2.11
CA GLN A 174 -17.61 -4.47 -2.92
C GLN A 174 -17.18 -4.24 -4.37
N SER A 175 -18.09 -4.44 -5.35
CA SER A 175 -17.86 -4.08 -6.76
C SER A 175 -18.66 -2.87 -7.21
N PHE A 176 -17.97 -2.01 -7.96
CA PHE A 176 -18.52 -0.84 -8.62
C PHE A 176 -18.53 -1.00 -10.14
N GLY A 177 -19.58 -0.45 -10.76
CA GLY A 177 -19.84 -0.54 -12.20
C GLY A 177 -19.04 0.43 -13.08
N LYS A 178 -17.93 1.01 -12.61
CA LYS A 178 -17.07 1.84 -13.48
C LYS A 178 -16.38 0.92 -14.48
N GLY A 179 -16.44 1.30 -15.76
CA GLY A 179 -15.79 0.54 -16.82
C GLY A 179 -16.68 -0.34 -17.69
N LYS A 180 -16.04 -1.11 -18.56
CA LYS A 180 -16.71 -2.14 -19.37
C LYS A 180 -16.52 -3.48 -18.69
N ALA A 181 -17.64 -4.18 -18.48
CA ALA A 181 -17.57 -5.59 -18.15
C ALA A 181 -16.91 -6.33 -19.33
N PRO A 182 -16.14 -7.38 -19.06
CA PRO A 182 -15.55 -8.13 -20.15
C PRO A 182 -16.60 -8.83 -20.99
N LYS A 183 -16.29 -9.10 -22.26
CA LYS A 183 -17.24 -9.76 -23.17
C LYS A 183 -17.47 -11.24 -22.83
N THR A 184 -16.55 -11.85 -22.07
CA THR A 184 -16.67 -13.24 -21.62
C THR A 184 -17.58 -13.31 -20.40
N ALA A 185 -18.56 -14.21 -20.42
CA ALA A 185 -19.44 -14.47 -19.28
C ALA A 185 -18.60 -14.87 -18.06
N CYS A 186 -18.77 -14.13 -16.96
CA CYS A 186 -18.00 -14.31 -15.74
C CYS A 186 -18.89 -14.20 -14.50
N HIS A 187 -18.59 -15.03 -13.51
CA HIS A 187 -19.25 -15.00 -12.23
C HIS A 187 -18.45 -14.15 -11.22
N ARG A 188 -19.10 -13.28 -10.44
CA ARG A 188 -18.46 -12.49 -9.37
C ARG A 188 -19.13 -12.80 -8.04
N GLU A 189 -18.34 -13.21 -7.07
CA GLU A 189 -18.74 -13.36 -5.67
C GLU A 189 -18.36 -12.11 -4.87
N GLY A 190 -19.33 -11.55 -4.15
CA GLY A 190 -19.27 -10.22 -3.54
C GLY A 190 -20.12 -10.13 -2.29
N GLN A 191 -19.72 -9.38 -1.27
CA GLN A 191 -20.66 -9.03 -0.19
C GLN A 191 -21.61 -7.91 -0.65
N PHE A 192 -21.09 -6.93 -1.40
CA PHE A 192 -21.88 -5.81 -1.91
C PHE A 192 -21.67 -5.57 -3.41
N PHE A 193 -22.76 -5.26 -4.13
CA PHE A 193 -22.73 -4.90 -5.54
C PHE A 193 -23.45 -3.57 -5.76
N SER A 194 -22.84 -2.67 -6.52
CA SER A 194 -23.58 -1.51 -7.04
C SER A 194 -24.61 -1.95 -8.10
N ARG A 195 -25.75 -1.26 -8.21
CA ARG A 195 -26.79 -1.54 -9.23
C ARG A 195 -26.21 -1.62 -10.64
N ARG A 196 -25.38 -0.63 -11.00
CA ARG A 196 -24.70 -0.57 -12.31
C ARG A 196 -23.72 -1.73 -12.55
N ALA A 197 -23.12 -2.28 -11.49
CA ALA A 197 -22.24 -3.43 -11.63
C ALA A 197 -23.06 -4.69 -11.94
N ASP A 198 -24.17 -4.86 -11.25
CA ASP A 198 -25.06 -6.00 -11.43
C ASP A 198 -25.69 -6.01 -12.84
N GLU A 199 -26.25 -4.88 -13.29
CA GLU A 199 -26.79 -4.71 -14.65
C GLU A 199 -25.77 -5.09 -15.73
N LYS A 200 -24.51 -4.67 -15.59
CA LYS A 200 -23.45 -4.95 -16.57
C LYS A 200 -22.98 -6.40 -16.55
N ILE A 201 -22.85 -7.01 -15.37
CA ILE A 201 -22.45 -8.41 -15.25
C ILE A 201 -23.54 -9.31 -15.83
N LYS A 202 -24.81 -9.03 -15.51
CA LYS A 202 -25.97 -9.73 -16.09
C LYS A 202 -26.07 -9.52 -17.61
N GLY A 203 -25.81 -8.31 -18.10
CA GLY A 203 -25.81 -8.01 -19.54
C GLY A 203 -24.76 -8.79 -20.35
N VAL A 204 -23.65 -9.18 -19.74
CA VAL A 204 -22.62 -10.05 -20.35
C VAL A 204 -23.02 -11.54 -20.31
N GLY A 205 -24.07 -11.89 -19.56
CA GLY A 205 -24.45 -13.27 -19.27
C GLY A 205 -23.69 -13.87 -18.08
N GLY A 206 -23.10 -13.02 -17.24
CA GLY A 206 -22.55 -13.40 -15.94
C GLY A 206 -23.60 -13.41 -14.83
N ALA A 207 -23.19 -13.78 -13.62
CA ALA A 207 -24.03 -13.73 -12.43
C ALA A 207 -23.29 -13.09 -11.25
N CYS A 208 -24.05 -12.49 -10.34
CA CYS A 208 -23.55 -11.93 -9.08
C CYS A 208 -24.03 -12.82 -7.92
N ILE A 209 -23.11 -13.36 -7.12
CA ILE A 209 -23.43 -14.19 -5.95
C ILE A 209 -23.04 -13.39 -4.73
N LEU A 210 -23.98 -13.32 -3.79
CA LEU A 210 -23.77 -12.69 -2.50
C LEU A 210 -23.11 -13.70 -1.56
N VAL A 211 -21.99 -13.29 -0.96
CA VAL A 211 -21.26 -14.08 0.04
C VAL A 211 -21.15 -13.26 1.32
N ALA A 212 -21.41 -13.90 2.46
CA ALA A 212 -21.34 -13.30 3.79
C ALA A 212 -19.89 -13.06 4.24
#